data_AF-A0A7S3UR94-F1
#
_entry.id   AF-A0A7S3UR94-F1
#
_cell.length_a   1.000
_cell.length_b   1.000
_cell.length_c   1.000
_cell.angle_alpha   90.00
_cell.angle_beta   90.00
_cell.angle_gamma   90.00
#
_symmetry.space_group_name_H-M   'P 1'
#
loop_
_entity.id
_entity.type
_entity.pdbx_description
1 polymer ?
#
loop_
_entity_poly.entity_id
_entity_poly.type
_entity_poly.pdbx_seq_one_letter_code
_entity_poly.pdbx_strand_id
1 'polypeptide(L)'
;ENIDLYADPALVEGAVLGNMAIETGEIQPFDWLKGVPVAFLRPVMAYDKKQLVAPITKWDVLEALSETHELDLICENLVDFPDKGIQSVGQFDVGVQIPFRNGTSTYYIVIEVGSAQAAAEAEAERLAEEERIRAERSFSVSRMEGIDADDDDEDI
;
A
#
# COMPACT_ATOMS: atom_id res chain seq x y z
N GLU A 1 -18.35 -42.03 12.38
CA GLU A 1 -18.62 -41.24 13.60
C GLU A 1 -19.56 -40.08 13.28
N ASN A 2 -20.23 -39.51 14.29
CA ASN A 2 -21.08 -38.31 14.16
C ASN A 2 -20.48 -37.21 15.06
N ILE A 3 -20.04 -36.10 14.46
CA ILE A 3 -19.24 -35.05 15.14
C ILE A 3 -20.10 -33.93 15.77
N ASP A 4 -21.41 -34.15 15.87
CA ASP A 4 -22.42 -33.10 16.05
C ASP A 4 -23.03 -33.05 17.47
N LEU A 5 -22.47 -33.83 18.42
CA LEU A 5 -23.06 -34.04 19.75
C LEU A 5 -22.58 -33.06 20.84
N TYR A 6 -21.79 -32.05 20.48
CA TYR A 6 -21.20 -31.07 21.42
C TYR A 6 -21.37 -29.60 20.97
N ALA A 7 -22.35 -29.32 20.11
CA ALA A 7 -22.82 -27.95 19.91
C ALA A 7 -23.59 -27.49 21.15
N ASP A 8 -22.94 -26.73 22.03
CA ASP A 8 -23.57 -26.17 23.24
C ASP A 8 -24.74 -25.25 22.85
N PRO A 9 -25.99 -25.53 23.29
CA PRO A 9 -27.14 -24.70 22.97
C PRO A 9 -26.97 -23.22 23.37
N ALA A 10 -26.18 -22.92 24.40
CA ALA A 10 -25.91 -21.56 24.84
C ALA A 10 -25.03 -20.75 23.86
N LEU A 11 -24.26 -21.42 22.98
CA LEU A 11 -23.51 -20.76 21.91
C LEU A 11 -24.36 -20.46 20.67
N VAL A 12 -25.51 -21.13 20.50
CA VAL A 12 -26.39 -20.93 19.33
C VAL A 12 -27.22 -19.65 19.45
N GLU A 13 -27.60 -19.23 20.67
CA GLU A 13 -28.27 -17.95 20.90
C GLU A 13 -27.34 -16.72 20.77
N GLY A 14 -26.02 -16.93 20.82
CA GLY A 14 -25.01 -15.90 20.55
C GLY A 14 -24.76 -15.59 19.07
N ALA A 15 -25.31 -16.39 18.15
CA ALA A 15 -25.20 -16.18 16.70
C ALA A 15 -26.19 -15.12 16.16
N VAL A 16 -26.97 -14.48 17.04
CA VAL A 16 -27.90 -13.40 16.71
C VAL A 16 -27.43 -12.13 17.43
N LEU A 17 -27.31 -11.03 16.66
CA LEU A 17 -26.71 -9.74 17.04
C LEU A 17 -25.17 -9.71 17.01
N GLY A 18 -24.64 -9.53 15.79
CA GLY A 18 -23.36 -8.86 15.57
C GLY A 18 -23.41 -7.38 15.95
N ASN A 19 -23.68 -7.10 17.23
CA ASN A 19 -23.78 -5.78 17.83
C ASN A 19 -22.63 -5.56 18.83
N MET A 20 -21.38 -5.75 18.39
CA MET A 20 -20.24 -5.19 19.11
C MET A 20 -20.08 -3.75 18.65
N ALA A 21 -20.72 -2.83 19.39
CA ALA A 21 -20.71 -1.40 19.08
C ALA A 21 -19.30 -0.81 19.27
N ILE A 22 -18.59 -0.62 18.16
CA ILE A 22 -17.37 0.19 18.10
C ILE A 22 -17.81 1.62 17.74
N GLU A 23 -17.82 2.48 18.76
CA GLU A 23 -17.88 3.95 18.73
C GLU A 23 -18.49 4.65 17.49
N THR A 24 -19.80 4.92 17.53
CA THR A 24 -20.44 6.09 16.88
C THR A 24 -20.07 6.39 15.41
N GLY A 25 -19.90 5.36 14.60
CA GLY A 25 -19.96 5.44 13.14
C GLY A 25 -20.77 4.27 12.59
N GLU A 26 -21.79 4.53 11.76
CA GLU A 26 -22.40 3.46 10.98
C GLU A 26 -21.34 2.95 9.98
N ILE A 27 -20.78 1.77 10.25
CA ILE A 27 -19.88 1.08 9.31
C ILE A 27 -20.69 0.78 8.05
N GLN A 28 -20.46 1.54 6.98
CA GLN A 28 -21.14 1.30 5.73
C GLN A 28 -20.50 0.09 5.03
N PRO A 29 -21.27 -0.72 4.28
CA PRO A 29 -20.69 -1.76 3.46
C PRO A 29 -19.66 -1.13 2.51
N PHE A 30 -18.48 -1.74 2.37
CA PHE A 30 -17.35 -1.19 1.61
C PHE A 30 -16.68 0.08 2.19
N ASP A 31 -16.85 0.40 3.48
CA ASP A 31 -16.06 1.46 4.14
C ASP A 31 -14.54 1.26 4.04
N TRP A 32 -14.08 0.01 3.91
CA TRP A 32 -12.68 -0.32 3.66
C TRP A 32 -12.12 0.21 2.33
N LEU A 33 -12.97 0.61 1.37
CA LEU A 33 -12.54 1.27 0.13
C LEU A 33 -12.07 2.71 0.35
N LYS A 34 -12.45 3.35 1.46
CA LYS A 34 -12.10 4.74 1.75
C LYS A 34 -10.59 4.86 1.95
N GLY A 35 -9.92 5.51 1.00
CA GLY A 35 -8.47 5.71 1.06
C GLY A 35 -7.67 4.48 0.66
N VAL A 36 -8.23 3.52 -0.08
CA VAL A 36 -7.45 2.45 -0.72
C VAL A 36 -6.42 3.10 -1.66
N PRO A 37 -5.10 2.87 -1.45
CA PRO A 37 -4.06 3.42 -2.29
C PRO A 37 -3.87 2.54 -3.54
N VAL A 38 -3.80 3.19 -4.70
CA VAL A 38 -3.44 2.57 -5.98
C VAL A 38 -2.27 3.34 -6.57
N ALA A 39 -1.08 2.73 -6.52
CA ALA A 39 0.16 3.38 -6.94
C ALA A 39 0.57 2.98 -8.36
N PHE A 40 0.82 3.98 -9.22
CA PHE A 40 1.31 3.78 -10.58
C PHE A 40 2.68 4.43 -10.77
N LEU A 41 3.65 3.65 -11.23
CA LEU A 41 4.90 4.17 -11.79
C LEU A 41 4.77 4.24 -13.32
N ARG A 42 4.86 5.45 -13.87
CA ARG A 42 4.77 5.69 -15.32
C ARG A 42 5.93 6.58 -15.79
N PRO A 43 6.40 6.39 -17.04
CA PRO A 43 7.42 7.26 -17.62
C PRO A 43 6.87 8.67 -17.86
N VAL A 44 7.65 9.68 -17.47
CA VAL A 44 7.34 11.10 -17.71
C VAL A 44 8.04 11.64 -18.96
N MET A 45 7.52 12.73 -19.52
CA MET A 45 8.08 13.43 -20.67
C MET A 45 9.46 14.00 -20.35
N ALA A 46 10.39 13.95 -21.31
CA ALA A 46 11.76 14.42 -21.12
C ALA A 46 11.85 15.94 -20.83
N TYR A 47 10.92 16.72 -21.37
CA TYR A 47 10.88 18.18 -21.23
C TYR A 47 9.96 18.66 -20.09
N ASP A 48 9.05 17.81 -19.62
CA ASP A 48 8.17 18.10 -18.47
C ASP A 48 8.07 16.87 -17.57
N LYS A 49 8.80 16.91 -16.45
CA LYS A 49 8.82 15.83 -15.46
C LYS A 49 7.48 15.62 -14.74
N LYS A 50 6.47 16.49 -14.94
CA LYS A 50 5.13 16.34 -14.38
C LYS A 50 4.16 15.65 -15.35
N GLN A 51 4.41 15.68 -16.66
CA GLN A 51 3.52 15.10 -17.66
C GLN A 51 3.90 13.65 -17.97
N LEU A 52 2.93 12.73 -18.01
CA LEU A 52 3.15 11.35 -18.40
C LEU A 52 3.35 11.21 -19.92
N VAL A 53 4.16 10.24 -20.35
CA VAL A 53 4.29 9.88 -21.78
C VAL A 53 3.01 9.22 -22.31
N ALA A 54 2.36 8.41 -21.47
CA ALA A 54 1.08 7.76 -21.74
C ALA A 54 0.12 8.00 -20.56
N PRO A 55 -1.16 8.33 -20.81
CA PRO A 55 -2.13 8.51 -19.74
C PRO A 55 -2.44 7.20 -19.02
N ILE A 56 -2.76 7.27 -17.74
CA ILE A 56 -3.41 6.16 -17.01
C ILE A 56 -4.90 6.21 -17.35
N THR A 57 -5.44 5.12 -17.88
CA THR A 57 -6.84 5.01 -18.31
C THR A 57 -7.71 4.40 -17.21
N LYS A 58 -9.04 4.39 -17.41
CA LYS A 58 -9.95 3.66 -16.49
C LYS A 58 -9.57 2.18 -16.38
N TRP A 59 -9.13 1.56 -17.47
CA TRP A 59 -8.79 0.13 -17.49
C TRP A 59 -7.55 -0.17 -16.64
N ASP A 60 -6.50 0.65 -16.69
CA ASP A 60 -5.33 0.52 -15.80
C ASP A 60 -5.73 0.53 -14.32
N VAL A 61 -6.71 1.36 -13.94
CA VAL A 61 -7.20 1.48 -12.57
C VAL A 61 -8.04 0.27 -12.16
N LEU A 62 -8.93 -0.20 -13.03
CA LEU A 62 -9.74 -1.39 -12.79
C LEU A 62 -8.90 -2.66 -12.67
N GLU A 63 -7.89 -2.81 -13.54
CA GLU A 63 -6.92 -3.91 -13.51
C GLU A 63 -6.14 -3.89 -12.18
N ALA A 64 -5.56 -2.75 -11.79
CA ALA A 64 -4.83 -2.63 -10.53
C ALA A 64 -5.71 -2.88 -9.28
N LEU A 65 -7.00 -2.48 -9.30
CA LEU A 65 -7.95 -2.76 -8.23
C LEU A 65 -8.34 -4.25 -8.13
N SER A 66 -8.54 -4.92 -9.27
CA SER A 66 -8.80 -6.35 -9.33
C SER A 66 -7.58 -7.16 -8.86
N GLU A 67 -6.38 -6.83 -9.34
CA GLU A 67 -5.14 -7.55 -8.99
C GLU A 67 -4.67 -7.32 -7.56
N THR A 68 -4.76 -6.09 -7.04
CA THR A 68 -4.18 -5.73 -5.73
C THR A 68 -5.16 -5.89 -4.57
N HIS A 69 -6.46 -5.64 -4.83
CA HIS A 69 -7.50 -5.51 -3.80
C HIS A 69 -8.70 -6.45 -4.03
N GLU A 70 -8.58 -7.39 -4.98
CA GLU A 70 -9.63 -8.36 -5.37
C GLU A 70 -10.98 -7.69 -5.72
N LEU A 71 -10.93 -6.45 -6.22
CA LEU A 71 -12.09 -5.58 -6.40
C LEU A 71 -12.49 -5.45 -7.88
N ASP A 72 -13.37 -6.36 -8.32
CA ASP A 72 -13.93 -6.33 -9.67
C ASP A 72 -15.01 -5.25 -9.84
N LEU A 73 -14.67 -4.18 -10.57
CA LEU A 73 -15.55 -3.07 -10.94
C LEU A 73 -15.68 -2.94 -12.47
N ILE A 74 -16.70 -2.21 -12.92
CA ILE A 74 -16.85 -1.79 -14.32
C ILE A 74 -16.53 -0.30 -14.51
N CYS A 75 -16.23 0.11 -15.75
CA CYS A 75 -15.89 1.50 -16.11
C CYS A 75 -16.94 2.56 -15.71
N GLU A 76 -18.20 2.14 -15.50
CA GLU A 76 -19.29 3.00 -15.04
C GLU A 76 -19.26 3.25 -13.52
N ASN A 77 -18.61 2.38 -12.72
CA ASN A 77 -18.41 2.62 -11.30
C ASN A 77 -17.39 3.76 -11.03
N LEU A 78 -16.43 3.98 -11.93
CA LEU A 78 -15.43 5.05 -11.77
C LEU A 78 -16.03 6.40 -12.20
N VAL A 79 -16.58 7.13 -11.22
CA VAL A 79 -17.10 8.50 -11.38
C VAL A 79 -15.98 9.53 -11.18
N ASP A 80 -16.19 10.73 -11.72
CA ASP A 80 -15.23 11.85 -11.72
C ASP A 80 -13.84 11.58 -12.36
N PHE A 81 -13.63 10.38 -12.93
CA PHE A 81 -12.41 10.04 -13.65
C PHE A 81 -12.33 10.75 -15.01
N PRO A 82 -11.21 11.42 -15.35
CA PRO A 82 -11.09 12.22 -16.57
C PRO A 82 -11.19 11.39 -17.86
N ASP A 83 -11.98 11.87 -18.84
CA ASP A 83 -12.23 11.18 -20.13
C ASP A 83 -10.96 10.80 -20.92
N LYS A 84 -9.89 11.59 -20.76
CA LYS A 84 -8.60 11.40 -21.45
C LYS A 84 -7.55 10.70 -20.58
N GLY A 85 -7.96 10.11 -19.46
CA GLY A 85 -7.08 9.53 -18.46
C GLY A 85 -6.32 10.56 -17.63
N ILE A 86 -5.64 10.07 -16.59
CA ILE A 86 -4.73 10.88 -15.78
C ILE A 86 -3.44 11.08 -16.57
N GLN A 87 -3.07 12.35 -16.81
CA GLN A 87 -1.95 12.74 -17.69
C GLN A 87 -0.73 13.29 -16.95
N SER A 88 -0.75 13.33 -15.63
CA SER A 88 0.32 13.91 -14.83
C SER A 88 0.64 13.12 -13.57
N VAL A 89 1.86 13.28 -13.09
CA VAL A 89 2.35 12.84 -11.77
C VAL A 89 1.61 13.61 -10.68
N GLY A 90 1.24 12.94 -9.58
CA GLY A 90 0.49 13.53 -8.48
C GLY A 90 -0.44 12.53 -7.78
N GLN A 91 -1.27 13.05 -6.88
CA GLN A 91 -2.32 12.29 -6.18
C GLN A 91 -3.69 12.70 -6.74
N PHE A 92 -4.56 11.73 -6.97
CA PHE A 92 -5.89 11.92 -7.56
C PHE A 92 -6.92 11.12 -6.78
N ASP A 93 -7.92 11.80 -6.22
CA ASP A 93 -9.07 11.15 -5.59
C ASP A 93 -10.08 10.79 -6.68
N VAL A 94 -10.43 9.50 -6.79
CA VAL A 94 -11.38 9.00 -7.79
C VAL A 94 -12.59 8.39 -7.08
N GLY A 95 -13.79 8.76 -7.52
CA GLY A 95 -15.03 8.24 -6.97
C GLY A 95 -15.33 6.84 -7.49
N VAL A 96 -15.66 5.93 -6.58
CA VAL A 96 -16.15 4.58 -6.86
C VAL A 96 -17.62 4.50 -6.44
N GLN A 97 -18.50 4.46 -7.42
CA GLN A 97 -19.94 4.41 -7.25
C GLN A 97 -20.44 2.96 -7.23
N ILE A 98 -20.99 2.51 -6.10
CA ILE A 98 -21.50 1.13 -5.91
C ILE A 98 -23.02 1.17 -5.76
N PRO A 99 -23.79 0.49 -6.62
CA PRO A 99 -25.24 0.38 -6.50
C PRO A 99 -25.63 -0.68 -5.45
N PHE A 100 -26.53 -0.31 -4.55
CA PHE A 100 -27.15 -1.18 -3.56
C PHE A 100 -28.66 -1.30 -3.81
N ARG A 101 -29.32 -2.23 -3.11
CA ARG A 101 -30.79 -2.38 -3.21
C ARG A 101 -31.58 -1.14 -2.77
N ASN A 102 -30.98 -0.30 -1.92
CA ASN A 102 -31.65 0.84 -1.27
C ASN A 102 -31.18 2.20 -1.82
N GLY A 103 -30.35 2.23 -2.86
CA GLY A 103 -29.72 3.45 -3.39
C GLY A 103 -28.30 3.20 -3.85
N THR A 104 -27.52 4.27 -3.99
CA THR A 104 -26.15 4.20 -4.52
C THR A 104 -25.22 4.99 -3.61
N SER A 105 -24.10 4.39 -3.19
CA SER A 105 -23.07 5.09 -2.40
C SER A 105 -21.84 5.35 -3.25
N THR A 106 -21.14 6.45 -2.96
CA THR A 106 -19.85 6.80 -3.58
C THR A 106 -18.76 6.74 -2.52
N TYR A 107 -17.73 5.94 -2.78
CA TYR A 107 -16.49 5.85 -2.01
C TYR A 107 -15.38 6.58 -2.77
N TYR A 108 -14.27 6.92 -2.10
CA TYR A 108 -13.12 7.55 -2.75
C TYR A 108 -11.86 6.71 -2.56
N ILE A 109 -11.25 6.34 -3.68
CA ILE A 109 -9.93 5.70 -3.74
C ILE A 109 -8.87 6.75 -4.07
N VAL A 110 -7.64 6.52 -3.62
CA VAL A 110 -6.51 7.43 -3.82
C VAL A 110 -5.59 6.83 -4.87
N ILE A 111 -5.47 7.51 -6.01
CA ILE A 111 -4.53 7.12 -7.07
C ILE A 111 -3.27 7.97 -6.94
N GLU A 112 -2.16 7.32 -6.62
CA GLU A 112 -0.83 7.93 -6.56
C GLU A 112 -0.07 7.65 -7.85
N VAL A 113 0.41 8.69 -8.51
CA VAL A 113 1.14 8.58 -9.78
C VAL A 113 2.55 9.12 -9.59
N GLY A 114 3.54 8.23 -9.69
CA GLY A 114 4.96 8.53 -9.58
C GLY A 114 5.71 8.45 -10.92
N SER A 115 6.83 9.17 -11.02
CA SER A 115 7.75 9.05 -12.15
C SER A 115 8.62 7.79 -12.03
N ALA A 116 8.54 6.91 -13.02
CA ALA A 116 9.40 5.72 -13.09
C ALA A 116 10.90 6.07 -13.14
N GLN A 117 11.27 7.18 -13.80
CA GLN A 117 12.66 7.63 -13.85
C GLN A 117 13.16 8.11 -12.47
N ALA A 118 12.35 8.86 -11.73
CA ALA A 118 12.71 9.31 -10.38
C ALA A 118 12.81 8.13 -9.39
N ALA A 119 11.95 7.13 -9.52
CA ALA A 119 12.03 5.90 -8.71
C ALA A 119 13.33 5.12 -8.97
N ALA A 120 13.71 4.94 -10.24
CA ALA A 120 14.96 4.26 -10.60
C ALA A 120 16.22 5.03 -10.17
N GLU A 121 16.20 6.36 -10.24
CA GLU A 121 17.29 7.23 -9.77
C GLU A 121 17.46 7.11 -8.24
N ALA A 122 16.36 7.17 -7.48
CA ALA A 122 16.37 7.00 -6.03
C ALA A 122 16.80 5.60 -5.57
N GLU A 123 16.43 4.54 -6.31
CA GLU A 123 16.88 3.18 -6.01
C GLU A 123 18.38 3.02 -6.28
N ALA A 124 18.89 3.57 -7.39
CA ALA A 124 20.32 3.56 -7.69
C ALA A 124 21.15 4.34 -6.67
N GLU A 125 20.67 5.50 -6.21
CA GLU A 125 21.31 6.29 -5.15
C GLU A 125 21.34 5.51 -3.82
N ARG A 126 20.22 4.89 -3.41
CA ARG A 126 20.16 4.07 -2.19
C ARG A 126 21.17 2.92 -2.23
N LEU A 127 21.29 2.25 -3.37
CA LEU A 127 22.19 1.10 -3.53
C LEU A 127 23.66 1.54 -3.51
N ALA A 128 24.00 2.68 -4.12
CA ALA A 128 25.34 3.27 -4.04
C ALA A 128 25.71 3.75 -2.62
N GLU A 129 24.76 4.30 -1.87
CA GLU A 129 24.96 4.69 -0.46
C GLU A 129 25.18 3.45 0.43
N GLU A 130 24.42 2.37 0.22
CA GLU A 130 24.62 1.08 0.92
C GLU A 130 26.01 0.47 0.62
N GLU A 131 26.49 0.55 -0.62
CA GLU A 131 27.85 0.14 -0.98
C GLU A 131 28.92 1.00 -0.30
N ARG A 132 28.73 2.33 -0.22
CA ARG A 132 29.63 3.24 0.49
C ARG A 132 29.71 2.90 1.98
N ILE A 133 28.55 2.76 2.64
CA ILE A 133 28.46 2.41 4.07
C ILE A 133 29.10 1.02 4.33
N ARG A 134 28.91 0.05 3.43
CA ARG A 134 29.56 -1.27 3.52
C ARG A 134 31.08 -1.15 3.38
N ALA A 135 31.58 -0.35 2.45
CA ALA A 135 33.00 -0.10 2.26
C ALA A 135 33.64 0.55 3.51
N GLU A 136 33.02 1.59 4.07
CA GLU A 136 33.51 2.26 5.28
C GLU A 136 33.50 1.35 6.51
N ARG A 137 32.45 0.54 6.70
CA ARG A 137 32.38 -0.46 7.80
C ARG A 137 33.45 -1.55 7.68
N SER A 138 33.85 -1.94 6.47
CA SER A 138 34.88 -2.97 6.28
C SER A 138 36.29 -2.50 6.67
N PHE A 139 36.55 -1.18 6.70
CA PHE A 139 37.83 -0.61 7.11
C PHE A 139 37.99 -0.45 8.62
N SER A 140 36.91 -0.52 9.42
CA SER A 140 36.98 -0.28 10.87
C SER A 140 37.28 -1.52 11.72
N VAL A 141 37.19 -2.73 11.16
CA VAL A 141 37.37 -3.99 11.90
C VAL A 141 38.84 -4.43 11.98
N SER A 142 39.70 -3.98 11.05
CA SER A 142 41.10 -4.43 10.95
C SER A 142 42.12 -3.55 11.69
N ARG A 143 41.69 -2.75 12.68
CA ARG A 143 42.57 -1.85 13.45
C ARG A 143 42.33 -1.85 14.96
N MET A 144 42.03 -3.03 15.52
CA MET A 144 41.98 -3.22 16.98
C MET A 144 42.46 -4.62 17.41
N GLU A 145 43.55 -5.10 16.80
CA GLU A 145 44.46 -6.08 17.41
C GLU A 145 45.74 -5.33 17.81
N GLY A 146 46.22 -5.51 19.04
CA GLY A 146 47.42 -4.84 19.55
C GLY A 146 47.17 -3.69 20.54
N ILE A 147 46.32 -3.89 21.54
CA ILE A 147 46.52 -3.31 22.87
C ILE A 147 46.68 -4.50 23.82
N ASP A 148 47.91 -4.95 24.00
CA ASP A 148 48.26 -5.84 25.11
C ASP A 148 48.09 -5.04 26.40
N ALA A 149 47.03 -5.35 27.14
CA ALA A 149 46.85 -4.94 28.52
C ALA A 149 47.29 -6.12 29.41
N ASP A 150 48.60 -6.28 29.57
CA ASP A 150 49.18 -7.02 30.70
C ASP A 150 49.13 -6.07 31.91
N ASP A 151 48.06 -6.18 32.71
CA ASP A 151 47.93 -5.61 34.06
C ASP A 151 47.02 -6.56 34.89
N ASP A 152 47.39 -6.81 36.15
CA ASP A 152 46.80 -7.76 37.14
C ASP A 152 46.86 -9.28 36.77
N ASP A 153 46.99 -10.29 37.65
CA ASP A 153 47.13 -10.47 39.13
C ASP A 153 48.48 -11.25 39.41
N GLU A 154 48.98 -11.62 40.61
CA GLU A 154 48.53 -11.61 42.03
C GLU A 154 49.77 -11.42 42.95
N ASP A 155 49.60 -11.15 44.25
CA ASP A 155 50.65 -11.22 45.30
C ASP A 155 51.05 -12.68 45.68
N ILE A 156 52.28 -12.90 46.16
CA ILE A 156 52.73 -13.76 47.32
C ILE A 156 54.27 -13.93 47.36
#